data_AF-L8GFW7-F1
#
_entry.id   AF-L8GFW7-F1
#
_cell.length_a   1.000
_cell.length_b   1.000
_cell.length_c   1.000
_cell.angle_alpha   90.00
_cell.angle_beta   90.00
_cell.angle_gamma   90.00
#
_symmetry.space_group_name_H-M   'P 1'
#
loop_
_entity.id
_entity.type
_entity.pdbx_description
1 polymer ?
#
loop_
_entity_poly.entity_id
_entity_poly.type
_entity_poly.pdbx_seq_one_letter_code
_entity_poly.pdbx_strand_id
1 'polypeptide(L)'
;MKEEETLDKAKLSPEEIVMVKLKRSTPHRPPNAFSSFATVNARCSIHLLLLQAVNEIFFEHYQHLSLGMELSARIVDRANVESFLEAIISGYRFAYSANNDVRLRTGLGPTGVMTRIIKIEVTAMSSCLRILFTLYAEPDGSEKREVSEKRLTLLITEFAEEFIQTALNSSSPYSQSKVGLMVQILQGILQFDESQFGKHVPLLYRHFVGLMLSERKEIRSALQPIFERIGLAHGLITAAVPSSPSPATEASSSSSSS
;
A
#
# COMPACT_ATOMS: atom_id res chain seq x y z
N MET A 1 -35.18 18.94 -6.07
CA MET A 1 -34.86 20.04 -6.98
C MET A 1 -33.36 19.96 -7.22
N LYS A 2 -32.98 19.50 -8.43
CA LYS A 2 -31.59 19.29 -8.85
C LYS A 2 -30.98 20.65 -9.18
N GLU A 3 -30.00 21.09 -8.41
CA GLU A 3 -28.99 22.03 -8.89
C GLU A 3 -27.70 21.25 -9.04
N GLU A 4 -27.64 20.52 -10.15
CA GLU A 4 -26.42 20.00 -10.71
C GLU A 4 -25.68 21.20 -11.29
N GLU A 5 -24.84 21.83 -10.47
CA GLU A 5 -23.92 22.87 -10.91
C GLU A 5 -22.89 22.19 -11.83
N THR A 6 -23.24 22.12 -13.12
CA THR A 6 -22.32 21.82 -14.22
C THR A 6 -21.30 22.96 -14.30
N LEU A 7 -20.38 22.99 -13.34
CA LEU A 7 -19.20 23.84 -13.39
C LEU A 7 -18.35 23.35 -14.55
N ASP A 8 -18.34 24.15 -15.60
CA ASP A 8 -17.76 23.87 -16.90
C ASP A 8 -16.26 23.58 -16.75
N LYS A 9 -15.89 22.29 -16.60
CA LYS A 9 -14.52 21.82 -16.31
C LYS A 9 -13.50 22.35 -17.32
N ALA A 10 -13.94 22.81 -18.49
CA ALA A 10 -13.12 23.40 -19.54
C ALA A 10 -12.48 24.76 -19.17
N LYS A 11 -13.05 25.52 -18.22
CA LYS A 11 -12.60 26.89 -17.90
C LYS A 11 -11.67 27.01 -16.68
N LEU A 12 -11.53 25.97 -15.86
CA LEU A 12 -10.69 26.02 -14.67
C LEU A 12 -9.21 25.82 -15.02
N SER A 13 -8.34 26.64 -14.42
CA SER A 13 -6.90 26.42 -14.41
C SER A 13 -6.52 25.14 -13.65
N PRO A 14 -5.34 24.55 -13.91
CA PRO A 14 -4.87 23.38 -13.18
C PRO A 14 -4.85 23.57 -11.65
N GLU A 15 -4.54 24.77 -11.17
CA GLU A 15 -4.59 25.12 -9.73
C GLU A 15 -6.01 25.02 -9.18
N GLU A 16 -6.99 25.59 -9.89
CA GLU A 16 -8.40 25.54 -9.52
C GLU A 16 -8.92 24.09 -9.52
N ILE A 17 -8.49 23.26 -10.46
CA ILE A 17 -8.88 21.84 -10.50
C ILE A 17 -8.35 21.10 -9.26
N VAL A 18 -7.07 21.27 -8.91
CA VAL A 18 -6.52 20.67 -7.68
C VAL A 18 -7.23 21.21 -6.45
N MET A 19 -7.54 22.49 -6.42
CA MET A 19 -8.27 23.09 -5.30
C MET A 19 -9.71 22.61 -5.18
N VAL A 20 -10.42 22.40 -6.27
CA VAL A 20 -11.75 21.78 -6.25
C VAL A 20 -11.64 20.34 -5.75
N LYS A 21 -10.63 19.59 -6.19
CA LYS A 21 -10.34 18.24 -5.69
C LYS A 21 -9.94 18.22 -4.20
N LEU A 22 -9.18 19.21 -3.72
CA LEU A 22 -8.81 19.41 -2.30
C LEU A 22 -9.95 19.96 -1.43
N LYS A 23 -10.82 20.83 -1.98
CA LYS A 23 -11.96 21.44 -1.25
C LYS A 23 -13.04 20.41 -0.94
N ARG A 24 -13.16 19.33 -1.73
CA ARG A 24 -13.99 18.16 -1.36
C ARG A 24 -13.51 17.46 -0.08
N SER A 25 -12.31 17.79 0.42
CA SER A 25 -11.75 17.28 1.67
C SER A 25 -11.83 18.29 2.84
N THR A 26 -12.27 19.55 2.63
CA THR A 26 -12.38 20.59 3.68
C THR A 26 -13.51 21.61 3.40
N PRO A 27 -14.63 21.66 4.18
CA PRO A 27 -15.87 22.32 3.74
C PRO A 27 -15.95 23.86 3.84
N HIS A 28 -14.95 24.58 4.33
CA HIS A 28 -15.11 26.02 4.62
C HIS A 28 -13.95 26.89 4.12
N ARG A 29 -14.03 27.40 2.87
CA ARG A 29 -13.34 28.66 2.50
C ARG A 29 -13.97 29.36 1.27
N PRO A 30 -14.16 30.70 1.30
CA PRO A 30 -14.80 31.49 0.25
C PRO A 30 -14.12 31.43 -1.14
N PRO A 31 -14.81 31.90 -2.21
CA PRO A 31 -14.50 31.57 -3.60
C PRO A 31 -13.33 32.34 -4.22
N ASN A 32 -12.84 33.42 -3.61
CA ASN A 32 -12.04 34.43 -4.33
C ASN A 32 -10.52 34.39 -4.08
N ALA A 33 -9.99 33.30 -3.50
CA ALA A 33 -8.55 33.10 -3.42
C ALA A 33 -8.14 32.07 -4.47
N PHE A 34 -7.90 32.51 -5.71
CA PHE A 34 -7.13 31.71 -6.66
C PHE A 34 -5.78 31.41 -6.02
N SER A 35 -5.60 30.14 -5.67
CA SER A 35 -4.54 29.70 -4.78
C SER A 35 -3.25 29.63 -5.57
N SER A 36 -2.32 30.53 -5.26
CA SER A 36 -0.95 30.42 -5.79
C SER A 36 -0.41 29.00 -5.65
N PHE A 37 0.45 28.55 -6.58
CA PHE A 37 1.19 27.29 -6.47
C PHE A 37 1.74 27.02 -5.06
N ALA A 38 2.20 28.06 -4.36
CA ALA A 38 2.66 27.98 -2.97
C ALA A 38 1.58 27.48 -1.98
N THR A 39 0.34 27.92 -2.16
CA THR A 39 -0.81 27.49 -1.35
C THR A 39 -1.16 26.02 -1.60
N VAL A 40 -1.19 25.59 -2.87
CA VAL A 40 -1.44 24.19 -3.25
C VAL A 40 -0.34 23.29 -2.69
N ASN A 41 0.91 23.73 -2.82
CA ASN A 41 2.09 23.05 -2.32
C ASN A 41 2.08 22.89 -0.80
N ALA A 42 1.72 23.95 -0.06
CA ALA A 42 1.58 23.92 1.39
C ALA A 42 0.49 22.93 1.82
N ARG A 43 -0.68 22.95 1.15
CA ARG A 43 -1.78 22.02 1.44
C ARG A 43 -1.40 20.56 1.20
N CYS A 44 -0.71 20.26 0.09
CA CYS A 44 -0.21 18.92 -0.18
C CYS A 44 0.79 18.46 0.88
N SER A 45 1.64 19.37 1.36
CA SER A 45 2.61 19.07 2.42
C SER A 45 1.91 18.77 3.75
N ILE A 46 0.90 19.56 4.13
CA ILE A 46 0.07 19.30 5.32
C ILE A 46 -0.66 17.95 5.19
N HIS A 47 -1.20 17.65 4.02
CA HIS A 47 -1.91 16.37 3.79
C HIS A 47 -0.98 15.17 3.96
N LEU A 48 0.26 15.27 3.47
CA LEU A 48 1.26 14.22 3.64
C LEU A 48 1.62 14.02 5.11
N LEU A 49 1.86 15.10 5.85
CA LEU A 49 2.15 15.06 7.29
C LEU A 49 0.97 14.46 8.07
N LEU A 50 -0.27 14.81 7.70
CA LEU A 50 -1.46 14.25 8.33
C LEU A 50 -1.56 12.74 8.11
N LEU A 51 -1.31 12.26 6.88
CA LEU A 51 -1.30 10.82 6.57
C LEU A 51 -0.22 10.08 7.37
N GLN A 52 0.98 10.65 7.46
CA GLN A 52 2.06 10.09 8.25
C GLN A 52 1.69 10.02 9.74
N ALA A 53 1.19 11.11 10.30
CA ALA A 53 0.77 11.18 11.70
C ALA A 53 -0.38 10.21 12.00
N VAL A 54 -1.40 10.13 11.13
CA VAL A 54 -2.50 9.17 11.26
C VAL A 54 -1.97 7.73 11.30
N ASN A 55 -1.04 7.41 10.41
CA ASN A 55 -0.44 6.09 10.35
C ASN A 55 0.41 5.79 11.60
N GLU A 56 1.20 6.74 12.09
CA GLU A 56 1.99 6.60 13.32
C GLU A 56 1.10 6.41 14.54
N ILE A 57 0.10 7.28 14.74
CA ILE A 57 -0.88 7.20 15.83
C ILE A 57 -1.59 5.86 15.82
N PHE A 58 -2.01 5.37 14.64
CA PHE A 58 -2.66 4.07 14.53
C PHE A 58 -1.77 2.96 15.08
N PHE A 59 -0.49 2.91 14.69
CA PHE A 59 0.41 1.82 15.07
C PHE A 59 0.93 1.94 16.51
N GLU A 60 1.22 3.15 16.99
CA GLU A 60 1.67 3.37 18.37
C GLU A 60 0.55 3.08 19.38
N HIS A 61 -0.70 3.37 19.01
CA HIS A 61 -1.84 3.20 19.91
C HIS A 61 -2.78 2.06 19.53
N TYR A 62 -2.41 1.19 18.57
CA TYR A 62 -3.27 0.11 18.08
C TYR A 62 -3.81 -0.78 19.21
N GLN A 63 -2.95 -1.13 20.18
CA GLN A 63 -3.36 -1.94 21.32
C GLN A 63 -4.38 -1.21 22.21
N HIS A 64 -4.21 0.09 22.44
CA HIS A 64 -5.16 0.90 23.21
C HIS A 64 -6.49 1.10 22.48
N LEU A 65 -6.45 1.19 21.15
CA LEU A 65 -7.64 1.20 20.32
C LEU A 65 -8.35 -0.16 20.35
N SER A 66 -7.60 -1.26 20.52
CA SER A 66 -8.10 -2.64 20.46
C SER A 66 -8.53 -3.28 21.80
N LEU A 67 -8.37 -2.60 22.94
CA LEU A 67 -8.56 -3.18 24.29
C LEU A 67 -10.02 -3.23 24.79
N GLY A 68 -11.00 -2.95 23.93
CA GLY A 68 -12.40 -2.93 24.33
C GLY A 68 -13.06 -4.31 24.43
N MET A 69 -13.07 -4.95 25.61
CA MET A 69 -13.89 -6.17 25.82
C MET A 69 -15.39 -5.88 25.95
N GLU A 70 -15.78 -4.66 26.30
CA GLU A 70 -17.19 -4.26 26.39
C GLU A 70 -17.76 -3.85 25.03
N LEU A 71 -19.06 -4.10 24.80
CA LEU A 71 -19.75 -3.81 23.53
C LEU A 71 -19.60 -2.33 23.10
N SER A 72 -19.66 -1.39 24.05
CA SER A 72 -19.43 0.04 23.82
C SER A 72 -18.01 0.31 23.31
N ALA A 73 -17.01 -0.35 23.89
CA ALA A 73 -15.62 -0.21 23.51
C ALA A 73 -15.31 -0.90 22.16
N ARG A 74 -15.98 -2.01 21.82
CA ARG A 74 -15.90 -2.64 20.48
C ARG A 74 -16.48 -1.77 19.38
N ILE A 75 -17.59 -1.06 19.64
CA ILE A 75 -18.18 -0.11 18.68
C ILE A 75 -17.22 1.07 18.44
N VAL A 76 -16.60 1.59 19.50
CA VAL A 76 -15.63 2.69 19.43
C VAL A 76 -14.36 2.25 18.69
N ASP A 77 -13.82 1.08 18.98
CA ASP A 77 -12.68 0.48 18.27
C ASP A 77 -12.95 0.37 16.76
N ARG A 78 -14.08 -0.21 16.38
CA ARG A 78 -14.51 -0.31 14.98
C ARG A 78 -14.64 1.06 14.31
N ALA A 79 -15.28 2.02 14.98
CA ALA A 79 -15.46 3.36 14.46
C ALA A 79 -14.12 4.09 14.28
N ASN A 80 -13.16 3.89 15.18
CA ASN A 80 -11.84 4.50 15.11
C ASN A 80 -11.02 3.94 13.94
N VAL A 81 -10.94 2.61 13.81
CA VAL A 81 -10.23 1.95 12.70
C VAL A 81 -10.83 2.36 11.35
N GLU A 82 -12.16 2.37 11.24
CA GLU A 82 -12.85 2.77 10.01
C GLU A 82 -12.60 4.25 9.69
N SER A 83 -12.62 5.13 10.69
CA SER A 83 -12.35 6.57 10.49
C SER A 83 -10.92 6.82 10.00
N PHE A 84 -9.94 6.09 10.55
CA PHE A 84 -8.56 6.17 10.07
C PHE A 84 -8.44 5.68 8.62
N LEU A 85 -9.04 4.53 8.30
CA LEU A 85 -9.05 4.01 6.93
C LEU A 85 -9.71 4.98 5.95
N GLU A 86 -10.87 5.54 6.28
CA GLU A 86 -11.57 6.50 5.42
C GLU A 86 -10.78 7.79 5.21
N ALA A 87 -10.10 8.30 6.24
CA ALA A 87 -9.22 9.46 6.10
C ALA A 87 -8.07 9.18 5.12
N ILE A 88 -7.45 8.01 5.22
CA ILE A 88 -6.36 7.60 4.31
C ILE A 88 -6.89 7.38 2.89
N ILE A 89 -8.03 6.68 2.75
CA ILE A 89 -8.68 6.41 1.45
C ILE A 89 -9.06 7.72 0.76
N SER A 90 -9.55 8.72 1.50
CA SER A 90 -9.84 10.05 0.96
C SER A 90 -8.59 10.72 0.40
N GLY A 91 -7.47 10.67 1.13
CA GLY A 91 -6.17 11.16 0.67
C GLY A 91 -5.67 10.42 -0.58
N TYR A 92 -5.80 9.10 -0.61
CA TYR A 92 -5.48 8.27 -1.77
C TYR A 92 -6.33 8.65 -2.99
N ARG A 93 -7.67 8.70 -2.86
CA ARG A 93 -8.59 9.03 -3.97
C ARG A 93 -8.30 10.39 -4.57
N PHE A 94 -8.03 11.39 -3.72
CA PHE A 94 -7.59 12.71 -4.16
C PHE A 94 -6.33 12.62 -5.01
N ALA A 95 -5.28 11.97 -4.49
CA ALA A 95 -3.98 11.94 -5.12
C ALA A 95 -3.99 11.10 -6.41
N TYR A 96 -4.63 9.93 -6.40
CA TYR A 96 -4.84 9.07 -7.56
C TYR A 96 -5.58 9.80 -8.68
N SER A 97 -6.67 10.49 -8.36
CA SER A 97 -7.42 11.28 -9.34
C SER A 97 -6.59 12.43 -9.92
N ALA A 98 -5.68 13.01 -9.14
CA ALA A 98 -4.82 14.10 -9.60
C ALA A 98 -3.65 13.58 -10.46
N ASN A 99 -3.02 12.46 -10.07
CA ASN A 99 -1.92 11.83 -10.82
C ASN A 99 -2.38 11.29 -12.19
N ASN A 100 -3.62 10.84 -12.30
CA ASN A 100 -4.18 10.36 -13.57
C ASN A 100 -4.78 11.48 -14.46
N ASP A 101 -4.75 12.74 -14.02
CA ASP A 101 -5.27 13.88 -14.79
C ASP A 101 -4.17 14.50 -15.66
N VAL A 102 -4.29 14.35 -16.99
CA VAL A 102 -3.31 14.87 -17.95
C VAL A 102 -3.13 16.38 -17.82
N ARG A 103 -4.21 17.13 -17.58
CA ARG A 103 -4.15 18.60 -17.48
C ARG A 103 -3.38 19.02 -16.25
N LEU A 104 -3.56 18.31 -15.13
CA LEU A 104 -2.80 18.55 -13.91
C LEU A 104 -1.33 18.17 -14.09
N ARG A 105 -1.05 17.02 -14.70
CA ARG A 105 0.34 16.61 -14.97
C ARG A 105 1.09 17.62 -15.84
N THR A 106 0.47 18.10 -16.90
CA THR A 106 1.07 19.10 -17.80
C THR A 106 1.20 20.46 -17.12
N GLY A 107 0.16 20.91 -16.41
CA GLY A 107 0.15 22.24 -15.77
C GLY A 107 1.01 22.35 -14.52
N LEU A 108 1.14 21.27 -13.74
CA LEU A 108 1.80 21.26 -12.43
C LEU A 108 3.12 20.49 -12.41
N GLY A 109 3.48 19.81 -13.49
CA GLY A 109 4.75 19.08 -13.61
C GLY A 109 5.97 19.97 -13.29
N PRO A 110 6.12 21.15 -13.92
CA PRO A 110 7.29 22.02 -13.69
C PRO A 110 7.40 22.59 -12.28
N THR A 111 6.31 22.65 -11.51
CA THR A 111 6.29 23.29 -10.20
C THR A 111 6.71 22.35 -9.06
N GLY A 112 6.89 21.05 -9.36
CA GLY A 112 7.18 20.01 -8.37
C GLY A 112 5.98 19.62 -7.50
N VAL A 113 4.81 20.23 -7.70
CA VAL A 113 3.56 19.88 -7.00
C VAL A 113 3.16 18.44 -7.33
N MET A 114 3.27 18.02 -8.60
CA MET A 114 2.98 16.65 -9.00
C MET A 114 3.82 15.62 -8.23
N THR A 115 5.10 15.89 -8.01
CA THR A 115 5.97 15.01 -7.21
C THR A 115 5.44 14.83 -5.79
N ARG A 116 4.83 15.86 -5.19
CA ARG A 116 4.21 15.75 -3.86
C ARG A 116 2.90 14.97 -3.91
N ILE A 117 2.08 15.17 -4.94
CA ILE A 117 0.84 14.42 -5.13
C ILE A 117 1.15 12.93 -5.32
N ILE A 118 2.20 12.58 -6.06
CA ILE A 118 2.70 11.20 -6.16
C ILE A 118 3.06 10.65 -4.76
N LYS A 119 3.80 11.42 -3.95
CA LYS A 119 4.13 11.02 -2.58
C LYS A 119 2.88 10.81 -1.71
N ILE A 120 1.88 11.68 -1.81
CA ILE A 120 0.61 11.51 -1.08
C ILE A 120 -0.07 10.19 -1.48
N GLU A 121 -0.17 9.89 -2.78
CA GLU A 121 -0.78 8.63 -3.25
C GLU A 121 -0.05 7.42 -2.68
N VAL A 122 1.29 7.40 -2.80
CA VAL A 122 2.11 6.28 -2.36
C VAL A 122 2.08 6.13 -0.84
N THR A 123 2.19 7.23 -0.10
CA THR A 123 2.10 7.19 1.37
C THR A 123 0.73 6.73 1.83
N ALA A 124 -0.35 7.24 1.26
CA ALA A 124 -1.71 6.82 1.61
C ALA A 124 -1.92 5.33 1.32
N MET A 125 -1.53 4.86 0.12
CA MET A 125 -1.65 3.45 -0.26
C MET A 125 -0.82 2.54 0.66
N SER A 126 0.42 2.93 0.96
CA SER A 126 1.29 2.17 1.87
C SER A 126 0.70 2.07 3.27
N SER A 127 0.14 3.16 3.80
CA SER A 127 -0.57 3.18 5.08
C SER A 127 -1.81 2.30 5.08
N CYS A 128 -2.65 2.38 4.05
CA CYS A 128 -3.79 1.48 3.88
C CYS A 128 -3.37 0.01 3.90
N LEU A 129 -2.34 -0.35 3.12
CA LEU A 129 -1.81 -1.71 3.09
C LEU A 129 -1.33 -2.15 4.46
N ARG A 130 -0.55 -1.32 5.17
CA ARG A 130 -0.06 -1.64 6.52
C ARG A 130 -1.22 -1.93 7.47
N ILE A 131 -2.21 -1.04 7.52
CA ILE A 131 -3.37 -1.21 8.41
C ILE A 131 -4.13 -2.48 8.06
N LEU A 132 -4.43 -2.70 6.78
CA LEU A 132 -5.20 -3.87 6.34
C LEU A 132 -4.46 -5.19 6.59
N PHE A 133 -3.15 -5.24 6.35
CA PHE A 133 -2.34 -6.42 6.70
C PHE A 133 -2.33 -6.68 8.21
N THR A 134 -2.22 -5.63 9.04
CA THR A 134 -2.28 -5.77 10.50
C THR A 134 -3.63 -6.28 10.98
N LEU A 135 -4.73 -5.71 10.47
CA LEU A 135 -6.07 -6.17 10.82
C LEU A 135 -6.35 -7.60 10.33
N TYR A 136 -5.77 -8.00 9.20
CA TYR A 136 -5.95 -9.34 8.67
C TYR A 136 -5.13 -10.39 9.44
N ALA A 137 -4.03 -9.98 10.07
CA ALA A 137 -3.21 -10.82 10.94
C ALA A 137 -3.85 -11.10 12.32
N GLU A 138 -4.99 -10.47 12.64
CA GLU A 138 -5.75 -10.76 13.86
C GLU A 138 -6.19 -12.24 13.93
N PRO A 139 -6.54 -12.75 15.13
CA PRO A 139 -7.01 -14.13 15.29
C PRO A 139 -8.19 -14.47 14.37
N ASP A 140 -8.25 -15.74 13.97
CA ASP A 140 -9.33 -16.25 13.14
C ASP A 140 -10.70 -16.07 13.81
N GLY A 141 -11.71 -15.72 13.02
CA GLY A 141 -13.05 -15.38 13.51
C GLY A 141 -13.20 -13.99 14.16
N SER A 142 -12.14 -13.17 14.22
CA SER A 142 -12.29 -11.78 14.64
C SER A 142 -12.99 -10.94 13.56
N GLU A 143 -13.86 -10.02 13.99
CA GLU A 143 -14.57 -9.09 13.10
C GLU A 143 -13.59 -8.23 12.28
N LYS A 144 -12.46 -7.84 12.88
CA LYS A 144 -11.36 -7.08 12.24
C LYS A 144 -10.77 -7.85 11.06
N ARG A 145 -10.52 -9.15 11.23
CA ARG A 145 -9.98 -10.02 10.18
C ARG A 145 -10.98 -10.18 9.03
N GLU A 146 -12.25 -10.43 9.31
CA GLU A 146 -13.26 -10.63 8.26
C GLU A 146 -13.47 -9.37 7.40
N VAL A 147 -13.57 -8.20 8.03
CA VAL A 147 -13.76 -6.93 7.31
C VAL A 147 -12.50 -6.56 6.53
N SER A 148 -11.31 -6.74 7.12
CA SER A 148 -10.05 -6.40 6.45
C SER A 148 -9.73 -7.33 5.30
N GLU A 149 -10.09 -8.61 5.38
CA GLU A 149 -9.85 -9.60 4.33
C GLU A 149 -10.42 -9.16 2.99
N LYS A 150 -11.72 -8.85 2.94
CA LYS A 150 -12.40 -8.48 1.70
C LYS A 150 -11.80 -7.21 1.10
N ARG A 151 -11.51 -6.21 1.94
CA ARG A 151 -10.89 -4.94 1.51
C ARG A 151 -9.48 -5.14 1.00
N LEU A 152 -8.67 -5.93 1.72
CA LEU A 152 -7.30 -6.24 1.34
C LEU A 152 -7.26 -6.99 0.01
N THR A 153 -8.08 -8.04 -0.14
CA THR A 153 -8.16 -8.85 -1.37
C THR A 153 -8.46 -7.99 -2.59
N LEU A 154 -9.47 -7.11 -2.48
CA LEU A 154 -9.86 -6.21 -3.55
C LEU A 154 -8.71 -5.24 -3.87
N LEU A 155 -8.13 -4.61 -2.83
CA LEU A 155 -7.06 -3.64 -2.98
C LEU A 155 -5.81 -4.23 -3.67
N ILE A 156 -5.35 -5.40 -3.23
CA ILE A 156 -4.14 -6.02 -3.80
C ILE A 156 -4.38 -6.53 -5.22
N THR A 157 -5.58 -7.02 -5.52
CA THR A 157 -5.93 -7.53 -6.86
C THR A 157 -6.00 -6.38 -7.86
N GLU A 158 -6.77 -5.34 -7.56
CA GLU A 158 -6.90 -4.15 -8.42
C GLU A 158 -5.55 -3.47 -8.63
N PHE A 159 -4.75 -3.32 -7.56
CA PHE A 159 -3.42 -2.72 -7.68
C PHE A 159 -2.47 -3.58 -8.51
N ALA A 160 -2.48 -4.90 -8.35
CA ALA A 160 -1.63 -5.79 -9.13
C ALA A 160 -1.99 -5.78 -10.61
N GLU A 161 -3.28 -5.78 -10.94
CA GLU A 161 -3.74 -5.66 -12.31
C GLU A 161 -3.30 -4.32 -12.94
N GLU A 162 -3.55 -3.20 -12.27
CA GLU A 162 -3.14 -1.88 -12.75
C GLU A 162 -1.62 -1.79 -12.91
N PHE A 163 -0.86 -2.31 -11.94
CA PHE A 163 0.60 -2.30 -11.96
C PHE A 163 1.15 -3.07 -13.17
N ILE A 164 0.62 -4.27 -13.43
CA ILE A 164 1.02 -5.09 -14.57
C ILE A 164 0.71 -4.37 -15.89
N GLN A 165 -0.46 -3.74 -16.01
CA GLN A 165 -0.88 -3.07 -17.24
C GLN A 165 -0.13 -1.76 -17.52
N THR A 166 0.23 -1.00 -16.48
CA THR A 166 0.65 0.41 -16.66
C THR A 166 2.04 0.74 -16.12
N ALA A 167 2.56 -0.02 -15.16
CA ALA A 167 3.77 0.32 -14.42
C ALA A 167 4.91 -0.68 -14.58
N LEU A 168 4.60 -1.94 -14.93
CA LEU A 168 5.51 -3.09 -14.92
C LEU A 168 6.91 -2.76 -15.46
N ASN A 169 6.96 -2.29 -16.71
CA ASN A 169 8.21 -1.94 -17.41
C ASN A 169 8.28 -0.45 -17.78
N SER A 170 7.38 0.38 -17.23
CA SER A 170 7.41 1.83 -17.47
C SER A 170 8.51 2.48 -16.65
N SER A 171 9.33 3.31 -17.29
CA SER A 171 10.41 4.07 -16.63
C SER A 171 9.95 5.40 -16.02
N SER A 172 8.66 5.76 -16.14
CA SER A 172 8.16 7.05 -15.68
C SER A 172 8.30 7.21 -14.15
N PRO A 173 8.58 8.41 -13.61
CA PRO A 173 8.68 8.63 -12.16
C PRO A 173 7.45 8.18 -11.38
N TYR A 174 6.25 8.30 -11.97
CA TYR A 174 5.01 7.85 -11.36
C TYR A 174 4.89 6.31 -11.33
N SER A 175 5.30 5.63 -12.39
CA SER A 175 5.35 4.16 -12.41
C SER A 175 6.41 3.62 -11.44
N GLN A 176 7.58 4.28 -11.39
CA GLN A 176 8.66 3.95 -10.45
C GLN A 176 8.20 4.03 -8.99
N SER A 177 7.40 5.03 -8.64
CA SER A 177 6.93 5.21 -7.26
C SER A 177 5.96 4.11 -6.80
N LYS A 178 5.38 3.33 -7.73
CA LYS A 178 4.50 2.19 -7.43
C LYS A 178 5.23 0.88 -7.15
N VAL A 179 6.52 0.78 -7.51
CA VAL A 179 7.32 -0.45 -7.34
C VAL A 179 7.40 -0.88 -5.87
N GLY A 180 7.67 0.07 -4.98
CA GLY A 180 7.75 -0.20 -3.54
C GLY A 180 6.43 -0.71 -2.94
N LEU A 181 5.29 -0.24 -3.45
CA LEU A 181 3.97 -0.72 -3.04
C LEU A 181 3.73 -2.16 -3.48
N MET A 182 4.13 -2.52 -4.70
CA MET A 182 4.04 -3.90 -5.16
C MET A 182 4.91 -4.83 -4.31
N VAL A 183 6.15 -4.42 -4.02
CA VAL A 183 7.04 -5.16 -3.11
C VAL A 183 6.40 -5.33 -1.73
N GLN A 184 5.80 -4.27 -1.17
CA GLN A 184 5.09 -4.32 0.10
C GLN A 184 3.93 -5.32 0.08
N ILE A 185 3.16 -5.38 -1.01
CA ILE A 185 2.07 -6.35 -1.17
C ILE A 185 2.61 -7.78 -1.18
N LEU A 186 3.64 -8.06 -1.98
CA LEU A 186 4.24 -9.38 -2.09
C LEU A 186 4.83 -9.85 -0.74
N GLN A 187 5.49 -8.95 -0.03
CA GLN A 187 6.01 -9.22 1.31
C GLN A 187 4.88 -9.46 2.32
N GLY A 188 3.78 -8.71 2.25
CA GLY A 188 2.62 -8.91 3.13
C GLY A 188 1.94 -10.26 2.91
N ILE A 189 1.82 -10.71 1.65
CA ILE A 189 1.27 -12.04 1.31
C ILE A 189 2.14 -13.16 1.88
N LEU A 190 3.46 -12.99 1.94
CA LEU A 190 4.34 -13.98 2.58
C LEU A 190 4.11 -14.11 4.08
N GLN A 191 3.56 -13.09 4.75
CA GLN A 191 3.26 -13.14 6.18
C GLN A 191 1.93 -13.85 6.49
N PHE A 192 1.15 -14.22 5.48
CA PHE A 192 -0.10 -14.95 5.68
C PHE A 192 0.15 -16.30 6.36
N ASP A 193 -0.74 -16.68 7.28
CA ASP A 193 -0.81 -18.05 7.80
C ASP A 193 -1.19 -19.04 6.67
N GLU A 194 -1.09 -20.35 6.92
CA GLU A 194 -1.35 -21.36 5.88
C GLU A 194 -2.79 -21.30 5.33
N SER A 195 -3.77 -20.97 6.18
CA SER A 195 -5.18 -20.84 5.77
C SER A 195 -5.37 -19.62 4.86
N GLN A 196 -4.83 -18.48 5.28
CA GLN A 196 -4.83 -17.23 4.51
C GLN A 196 -4.10 -17.40 3.17
N PHE A 197 -2.90 -17.99 3.19
CA PHE A 197 -2.09 -18.21 2.00
C PHE A 197 -2.81 -19.12 1.01
N GLY A 198 -3.34 -20.26 1.47
CA GLY A 198 -4.11 -21.19 0.65
C GLY A 198 -5.37 -20.56 0.03
N LYS A 199 -6.00 -19.60 0.72
CA LYS A 199 -7.16 -18.87 0.21
C LYS A 199 -6.81 -17.82 -0.85
N HIS A 200 -5.73 -17.06 -0.65
CA HIS A 200 -5.37 -15.92 -1.52
C HIS A 200 -4.54 -16.31 -2.73
N VAL A 201 -3.66 -17.30 -2.60
CA VAL A 201 -2.76 -17.70 -3.69
C VAL A 201 -3.52 -18.06 -4.98
N PRO A 202 -4.59 -18.86 -4.96
CA PRO A 202 -5.32 -19.20 -6.19
C PRO A 202 -5.87 -17.97 -6.92
N LEU A 203 -6.30 -16.94 -6.19
CA LEU A 203 -6.83 -15.70 -6.74
C LEU A 203 -5.72 -14.82 -7.35
N LEU A 204 -4.55 -14.82 -6.72
CA LEU A 204 -3.43 -13.95 -7.09
C LEU A 204 -2.42 -14.61 -8.02
N TYR A 205 -2.48 -15.93 -8.21
CA TYR A 205 -1.47 -16.69 -8.94
C TYR A 205 -1.20 -16.13 -10.35
N ARG A 206 -2.26 -15.80 -11.09
CA ARG A 206 -2.15 -15.18 -12.42
C ARG A 206 -1.38 -13.86 -12.39
N HIS A 207 -1.57 -13.06 -11.34
CA HIS A 207 -0.86 -11.81 -11.14
C HIS A 207 0.63 -12.07 -10.84
N PHE A 208 0.95 -13.06 -10.00
CA PHE A 208 2.34 -13.44 -9.74
C PHE A 208 3.07 -13.86 -11.01
N VAL A 209 2.42 -14.68 -11.86
CA VAL A 209 2.97 -15.06 -13.17
C VAL A 209 3.16 -13.84 -14.07
N GLY A 210 2.22 -12.89 -14.10
CA GLY A 210 2.37 -11.65 -14.85
C GLY A 210 3.55 -10.80 -14.36
N LEU A 211 3.73 -10.70 -13.04
CA LEU A 211 4.81 -9.92 -12.43
C LEU A 211 6.21 -10.53 -12.67
N MET A 212 6.32 -11.82 -13.01
CA MET A 212 7.60 -12.44 -13.40
C MET A 212 8.22 -11.81 -14.65
N LEU A 213 7.40 -11.20 -15.51
CA LEU A 213 7.83 -10.50 -16.71
C LEU A 213 8.41 -9.10 -16.43
N SER A 214 8.39 -8.66 -15.16
CA SER A 214 9.01 -7.41 -14.73
C SER A 214 10.51 -7.44 -14.99
N GLU A 215 11.05 -6.41 -15.65
CA GLU A 215 12.51 -6.22 -15.79
C GLU A 215 13.19 -5.79 -14.47
N ARG A 216 12.40 -5.36 -13.50
CA ARG A 216 12.86 -4.86 -12.20
C ARG A 216 13.23 -6.00 -11.27
N LYS A 217 14.47 -5.98 -10.76
CA LYS A 217 14.98 -6.99 -9.84
C LYS A 217 14.18 -7.01 -8.54
N GLU A 218 13.75 -5.88 -7.99
CA GLU A 218 13.06 -5.84 -6.70
C GLU A 218 11.74 -6.64 -6.73
N ILE A 219 11.00 -6.55 -7.84
CA ILE A 219 9.75 -7.30 -8.04
C ILE A 219 10.04 -8.80 -8.13
N ARG A 220 10.99 -9.21 -8.98
CA ARG A 220 11.33 -10.63 -9.15
C ARG A 220 11.88 -11.24 -7.86
N SER A 221 12.72 -10.51 -7.13
CA SER A 221 13.24 -10.96 -5.83
C SER A 221 12.16 -11.07 -4.76
N ALA A 222 11.13 -10.23 -4.79
CA ALA A 222 9.99 -10.34 -3.86
C ALA A 222 9.03 -11.50 -4.23
N LEU A 223 8.94 -11.88 -5.52
CA LEU A 223 8.12 -13.01 -5.97
C LEU A 223 8.74 -14.38 -5.67
N GLN A 224 10.07 -14.50 -5.78
CA GLN A 224 10.78 -15.76 -5.59
C GLN A 224 10.32 -16.55 -4.34
N PRO A 225 10.33 -15.98 -3.13
CA PRO A 225 9.91 -16.70 -1.92
C PRO A 225 8.42 -17.11 -1.94
N ILE A 226 7.56 -16.42 -2.70
CA ILE A 226 6.15 -16.81 -2.85
C ILE A 226 6.07 -18.10 -3.65
N PHE A 227 6.80 -18.19 -4.78
CA PHE A 227 6.84 -19.41 -5.58
C PHE A 227 7.51 -20.57 -4.85
N GLU A 228 8.55 -20.30 -4.04
CA GLU A 228 9.15 -21.31 -3.17
C GLU A 228 8.14 -21.83 -2.15
N ARG A 229 7.39 -20.95 -1.48
CA ARG A 229 6.35 -21.34 -0.53
C ARG A 229 5.23 -22.15 -1.19
N ILE A 230 4.77 -21.76 -2.38
CA ILE A 230 3.82 -22.54 -3.19
C ILE A 230 4.40 -23.92 -3.51
N GLY A 231 5.66 -23.96 -3.94
CA GLY A 231 6.34 -25.20 -4.28
C GLY A 231 6.43 -26.16 -3.08
N LEU A 232 6.76 -25.65 -1.89
CA LEU A 232 6.80 -26.43 -0.66
C LEU A 232 5.40 -26.91 -0.25
N ALA A 233 4.40 -26.03 -0.26
CA ALA A 233 3.02 -26.34 0.13
C ALA A 233 2.38 -27.44 -0.75
N HIS A 234 2.79 -27.52 -2.02
CA HIS A 234 2.31 -28.53 -2.97
C HIS A 234 3.28 -29.71 -3.19
N GLY A 235 4.39 -29.78 -2.45
CA GLY A 235 5.39 -30.85 -2.58
C GLY A 235 6.13 -30.87 -3.92
N LEU A 236 6.18 -29.73 -4.62
CA LEU A 236 6.90 -29.56 -5.89
C LEU A 236 8.42 -29.43 -5.69
N ILE A 237 8.83 -28.94 -4.51
CA ILE A 237 10.24 -28.83 -4.11
C ILE A 237 10.39 -29.34 -2.67
N THR A 238 11.55 -29.91 -2.34
CA THR A 238 11.89 -30.35 -0.98
C THR A 238 12.51 -29.20 -0.19
N ALA A 239 12.18 -29.09 1.10
CA ALA A 239 12.87 -28.16 2.00
C ALA A 239 14.37 -28.46 1.96
N ALA A 240 15.20 -27.42 1.78
CA ALA A 240 16.64 -27.57 1.78
C ALA A 240 17.07 -28.22 3.10
N VAL A 241 17.67 -29.41 3.04
CA VAL A 241 18.26 -30.06 4.21
C VAL A 241 19.37 -29.12 4.71
N PRO A 242 19.33 -28.64 5.97
CA PRO A 242 20.43 -27.84 6.50
C PRO A 242 21.69 -28.70 6.42
N SER A 243 22.67 -28.24 5.65
CA SER A 243 23.97 -28.91 5.51
C SER A 243 24.58 -29.07 6.89
N SER A 244 24.58 -30.29 7.41
CA SER A 244 25.25 -30.64 8.66
C SER A 244 26.71 -30.19 8.60
N PRO A 245 27.29 -29.60 9.67
CA PRO A 245 28.69 -29.24 9.67
C PRO A 245 29.52 -30.51 9.46
N SER A 246 30.40 -30.48 8.46
CA SER A 246 31.34 -31.56 8.16
C SER A 246 32.17 -31.87 9.42
N PRO A 247 32.40 -33.14 9.79
CA PRO A 247 33.24 -33.46 10.93
C PRO A 247 34.65 -32.95 10.64
N ALA A 248 35.14 -32.06 11.50
CA ALA A 248 36.54 -31.67 11.50
C ALA A 248 37.39 -32.92 11.68
N THR A 249 38.33 -33.12 10.77
CA THR A 249 39.36 -34.15 10.82
C THR A 249 40.15 -34.01 12.13
N GLU A 250 39.86 -34.85 13.12
CA GLU A 250 40.77 -35.10 14.24
C GLU A 250 42.01 -35.80 13.67
N ALA A 251 43.04 -35.00 13.35
CA ALA A 251 44.38 -35.50 13.13
C ALA A 251 44.95 -35.90 14.50
N SER A 252 44.84 -37.20 14.78
CA SER A 252 45.56 -37.91 15.82
C SER A 252 47.07 -37.79 15.59
N SER A 253 47.73 -36.93 16.39
CA SER A 253 49.19 -36.96 16.53
C SER A 253 49.56 -37.75 17.79
N SER A 254 49.83 -39.03 17.63
CA SER A 254 50.51 -39.86 18.63
C SER A 254 51.49 -40.83 17.96
N SER A 255 52.78 -40.57 18.11
CA SER A 255 53.94 -41.52 18.15
C SER A 255 55.21 -40.77 17.67
N SER A 256 56.12 -40.29 18.52
CA SER A 256 57.17 -41.01 19.28
C SER A 256 58.43 -41.36 18.46
N SER A 257 59.60 -41.09 19.08
CA SER A 257 60.98 -41.58 18.77
C SER A 257 61.60 -41.08 17.45
N SER A 258 62.80 -40.52 17.37
CA SER A 258 64.05 -40.64 18.16
C SER A 258 64.91 -39.39 18.05
#